data_AF-A0A0C2ZU49-F1
#
_entry.id   AF-A0A0C2ZU49-F1
#
_cell.length_a   1.000
_cell.length_b   1.000
_cell.length_c   1.000
_cell.angle_alpha   90.00
_cell.angle_beta   90.00
_cell.angle_gamma   90.00
#
_symmetry.space_group_name_H-M   'P 1'
#
loop_
_entity.id
_entity.type
_entity.pdbx_description
1 polymer ?
#
loop_
_entity_poly.entity_id
_entity_poly.type
_entity_poly.pdbx_seq_one_letter_code
_entity_poly.pdbx_strand_id
1 'polypeptide(L)'
;MINSLKELGANLRVLYVEDDTRLNAETKKILDKIFGRVDSVFNGKEAWERFVAHNYDMVITDIEMPVMSGLQLSHKIKERTTQIPIVVVSAYTDADYFLDAIEYGIDYYVLKPINTNKLIETLYRACIQIQERQNAALFQAQELLHKIEIEKMNLLETMSNNSPNPMVLYRDNRLEFFNRRFAILFLESDTGVIKRCEELIRFIESLIVTDETLSKAKGLSTTIDFAHDEHPSVALRTKEGKRAFALHRTYMEADALVLYTFNDITTLLYQTIQLEEYHRKFESMVRENFTPKEGKNPSIIDKVKFD
;
A
#
# COMPACT_ATOMS: atom_id res chain seq x y z
N MET A 1 40.19 -4.18 -11.53
CA MET A 1 39.93 -4.68 -10.17
C MET A 1 39.84 -3.56 -9.15
N ILE A 2 40.87 -2.73 -8.95
CA ILE A 2 40.83 -1.68 -7.92
C ILE A 2 39.74 -0.61 -8.15
N ASN A 3 39.48 -0.19 -9.40
CA ASN A 3 38.40 0.76 -9.70
C ASN A 3 37.02 0.16 -9.40
N SER A 4 36.79 -1.08 -9.80
CA SER A 4 35.56 -1.82 -9.48
C SER A 4 35.36 -1.99 -7.97
N LEU A 5 36.45 -2.25 -7.22
CA LEU A 5 36.39 -2.30 -5.76
C LEU A 5 35.98 -0.95 -5.15
N LYS A 6 36.47 0.18 -5.69
CA LYS A 6 36.04 1.51 -5.23
C LYS A 6 34.58 1.78 -5.50
N GLU A 7 34.08 1.37 -6.68
CA GLU A 7 32.66 1.51 -7.02
C GLU A 7 31.77 0.71 -6.06
N LEU A 8 32.14 -0.55 -5.80
CA LEU A 8 31.41 -1.41 -4.85
C LEU A 8 31.52 -0.91 -3.40
N GLY A 9 32.67 -0.37 -3.01
CA GLY A 9 32.95 0.09 -1.65
C GLY A 9 32.41 1.48 -1.31
N ALA A 10 32.08 2.31 -2.31
CA ALA A 10 31.81 3.75 -2.14
C ALA A 10 30.72 4.09 -1.12
N ASN A 11 29.73 3.21 -0.94
CA ASN A 11 28.63 3.40 0.01
C ASN A 11 28.73 2.53 1.26
N LEU A 12 29.79 1.75 1.40
CA LEU A 12 29.96 0.82 2.52
C LEU A 12 30.66 1.51 3.70
N ARG A 13 30.21 1.15 4.90
CA ARG A 13 30.83 1.52 6.17
C ARG A 13 31.58 0.33 6.75
N VAL A 14 32.87 0.51 6.96
CA VAL A 14 33.78 -0.55 7.43
C VAL A 14 34.29 -0.23 8.83
N LEU A 15 34.29 -1.24 9.70
CA LEU A 15 34.99 -1.19 10.99
C LEU A 15 36.37 -1.83 10.82
N TYR A 16 37.43 -1.08 11.07
CA TYR A 16 38.80 -1.57 11.00
C TYR A 16 39.43 -1.61 12.39
N VAL A 17 40.04 -2.74 12.75
CA VAL A 17 40.61 -2.98 14.08
C VAL A 17 42.06 -3.44 13.95
N GLU A 18 42.97 -2.68 14.53
CA GLU A 18 44.42 -2.94 14.55
C GLU A 18 45.02 -2.18 15.73
N ASP A 19 45.74 -2.88 16.61
CA ASP A 19 46.31 -2.34 17.84
C ASP A 19 47.62 -1.56 17.61
N ASP A 20 48.39 -1.91 16.57
CA ASP A 20 49.51 -1.08 16.12
C ASP A 20 49.01 0.23 15.50
N THR A 21 49.17 1.32 16.24
CA THR A 21 48.73 2.67 15.82
C THR A 21 49.28 3.14 14.47
N ARG A 22 50.50 2.72 14.09
CA ARG A 22 51.12 3.10 12.82
C ARG A 22 50.51 2.31 11.68
N LEU A 23 50.42 0.99 11.83
CA LEU A 23 49.82 0.11 10.82
C LEU A 23 48.32 0.42 10.64
N ASN A 24 47.63 0.73 11.74
CA ASN A 24 46.25 1.18 11.72
C ASN A 24 46.10 2.43 10.85
N ALA A 25 46.89 3.48 11.12
CA ALA A 25 46.82 4.73 10.38
C ALA A 25 47.20 4.57 8.89
N GLU A 26 48.19 3.74 8.57
CA GLU A 26 48.62 3.46 7.19
C GLU A 26 47.55 2.69 6.41
N THR A 27 47.01 1.61 6.99
CA THR A 27 45.99 0.78 6.36
C THR A 27 44.68 1.54 6.22
N LYS A 28 44.27 2.32 7.23
CA LYS A 28 43.08 3.18 7.19
C LYS A 28 43.13 4.13 5.99
N LYS A 29 44.27 4.77 5.71
CA LYS A 29 44.42 5.66 4.54
C LYS A 29 44.19 4.94 3.20
N ILE A 30 44.44 3.64 3.13
CA ILE A 30 44.15 2.83 1.94
C ILE A 30 42.66 2.52 1.88
N LEU A 31 42.08 2.09 3.00
CA LEU A 31 40.65 1.76 3.10
C LEU A 31 39.76 2.98 2.85
N ASP A 32 40.12 4.18 3.34
CA ASP A 32 39.40 5.44 3.11
C ASP A 32 39.36 5.83 1.61
N LYS A 33 40.25 5.30 0.77
CA LYS A 33 40.21 5.51 -0.69
C LYS A 33 39.26 4.56 -1.42
N ILE A 34 38.76 3.55 -0.71
CA ILE A 34 37.92 2.46 -1.24
C ILE A 34 36.50 2.57 -0.71
N PHE A 35 36.36 2.81 0.58
CA PHE A 35 35.09 2.75 1.28
C PHE A 35 34.54 4.14 1.61
N GLY A 36 33.21 4.26 1.61
CA GLY A 36 32.54 5.52 1.93
C GLY A 36 32.83 6.02 3.34
N ARG A 37 32.98 5.08 4.30
CA ARG A 37 33.38 5.41 5.66
C ARG A 37 34.17 4.28 6.31
N VAL A 38 35.31 4.62 6.90
CA VAL A 38 36.10 3.67 7.71
C VAL A 38 36.23 4.23 9.13
N ASP A 39 35.60 3.55 10.08
CA ASP A 39 35.83 3.81 11.50
C ASP A 39 36.93 2.85 11.98
N SER A 40 37.98 3.39 12.58
CA SER A 40 39.13 2.61 13.08
C SER A 40 39.22 2.63 14.60
N VAL A 41 39.54 1.48 15.19
CA VAL A 41 39.73 1.31 16.64
C VAL A 41 40.93 0.39 16.92
N PHE A 42 41.37 0.35 18.19
CA PHE A 42 42.68 -0.22 18.54
C PHE A 42 42.63 -1.52 19.36
N ASN A 43 41.44 -2.05 19.66
CA ASN A 43 41.28 -3.32 20.36
C ASN A 43 39.88 -3.91 20.11
N GLY A 44 39.72 -5.22 20.36
CA GLY A 44 38.45 -5.90 20.11
C GLY A 44 37.29 -5.44 21.00
N LYS A 45 37.55 -4.91 22.20
CA LYS A 45 36.48 -4.42 23.09
C LYS A 45 35.87 -3.12 22.56
N GLU A 46 36.70 -2.16 22.17
CA GLU A 46 36.24 -0.92 21.54
C GLU A 46 35.53 -1.22 20.21
N ALA A 47 36.06 -2.16 19.42
CA ALA A 47 35.42 -2.63 18.20
C ALA A 47 34.01 -3.16 18.46
N TRP A 48 33.84 -4.00 19.48
CA TRP A 48 32.53 -4.52 19.87
C TRP A 48 31.56 -3.40 20.29
N GLU A 49 32.00 -2.46 21.12
CA GLU A 49 31.18 -1.33 21.54
C GLU A 49 30.74 -0.47 20.34
N ARG A 50 31.65 -0.21 19.40
CA ARG A 50 31.34 0.51 18.16
C ARG A 50 30.37 -0.27 17.28
N PHE A 51 30.57 -1.58 17.12
CA PHE A 51 29.75 -2.47 16.31
C PHE A 51 28.31 -2.58 16.83
N VAL A 52 28.11 -2.58 18.14
CA VAL A 52 26.76 -2.57 18.72
C VAL A 52 26.07 -1.22 18.54
N ALA A 53 26.83 -0.12 18.59
CA ALA A 53 26.29 1.24 18.51
C ALA A 53 25.98 1.71 17.07
N HIS A 54 26.54 1.06 16.04
CA HIS A 54 26.43 1.50 14.65
C HIS A 54 26.28 0.32 13.68
N ASN A 55 25.72 0.58 12.51
CA ASN A 55 25.65 -0.40 11.44
C ASN A 55 26.96 -0.37 10.62
N TYR A 56 27.51 -1.55 10.36
CA TYR A 56 28.68 -1.77 9.51
C TYR A 56 28.35 -2.80 8.45
N ASP A 57 28.91 -2.63 7.26
CA ASP A 57 28.76 -3.56 6.14
C ASP A 57 29.88 -4.61 6.13
N MET A 58 31.02 -4.32 6.76
CA MET A 58 32.17 -5.21 6.84
C MET A 58 33.00 -4.91 8.09
N VAL A 59 33.63 -5.94 8.65
CA VAL A 59 34.63 -5.81 9.70
C VAL A 59 35.97 -6.33 9.19
N ILE A 60 37.03 -5.56 9.41
CA ILE A 60 38.41 -5.95 9.14
C ILE A 60 39.16 -5.91 10.47
N THR A 61 39.77 -7.01 10.89
CA THR A 61 40.40 -7.10 12.23
C THR A 61 41.72 -7.86 12.19
N ASP A 62 42.68 -7.46 13.03
CA ASP A 62 43.78 -8.35 13.41
C ASP A 62 43.26 -9.50 14.28
N ILE A 63 43.96 -10.65 14.31
CA ILE A 63 43.70 -11.77 15.22
C ILE A 63 44.16 -11.43 16.63
N GLU A 64 45.41 -11.02 16.79
CA GLU A 64 46.00 -10.84 18.11
C GLU A 64 45.95 -9.37 18.49
N MET A 65 45.15 -9.06 19.50
CA MET A 65 44.99 -7.71 20.01
C MET A 65 44.82 -7.78 21.52
N PRO A 66 45.24 -6.75 22.27
CA PRO A 66 45.02 -6.68 23.69
C PRO A 66 43.52 -6.62 24.02
N VAL A 67 43.18 -7.02 25.26
CA VAL A 67 41.82 -6.99 25.84
C VAL A 67 40.85 -8.01 25.23
N MET A 68 40.71 -8.04 23.91
CA MET A 68 39.87 -8.98 23.18
C MET A 68 40.49 -9.24 21.81
N SER A 69 40.67 -10.52 21.47
CA SER A 69 41.23 -10.94 20.19
C SER A 69 40.24 -10.74 19.05
N GLY A 70 40.74 -10.67 17.81
CA GLY A 70 39.91 -10.61 16.62
C GLY A 70 39.04 -11.84 16.43
N LEU A 71 39.52 -13.02 16.85
CA LEU A 71 38.72 -14.26 16.84
C LEU A 71 37.53 -14.15 17.80
N GLN A 72 37.77 -13.69 19.04
CA GLN A 72 36.70 -13.46 20.02
C GLN A 72 35.70 -12.40 19.53
N LEU A 73 36.20 -11.30 18.95
CA LEU A 73 35.36 -10.27 18.34
C LEU A 73 34.50 -10.87 17.22
N SER A 74 35.13 -11.65 16.33
CA SER A 74 34.46 -12.28 15.18
C SER A 74 33.35 -13.21 15.64
N HIS A 75 33.64 -14.06 16.63
CA HIS A 75 32.66 -14.96 17.23
C HIS A 75 31.44 -14.19 17.78
N LYS A 76 31.67 -13.13 18.58
CA LYS A 76 30.57 -12.30 19.13
C LYS A 76 29.75 -11.60 18.04
N ILE A 77 30.39 -11.16 16.96
CA ILE A 77 29.69 -10.59 15.81
C ILE A 77 28.82 -11.65 15.14
N LYS A 78 29.36 -12.85 14.89
CA LYS A 78 28.66 -13.93 14.20
C LYS A 78 27.51 -14.52 15.03
N GLU A 79 27.60 -14.52 16.35
CA GLU A 79 26.48 -14.84 17.24
C GLU A 79 25.30 -13.86 17.07
N ARG A 80 25.60 -12.58 16.79
CA ARG A 80 24.58 -11.54 16.58
C ARG A 80 24.06 -11.50 15.15
N THR A 81 24.94 -11.70 14.17
CA THR A 81 24.58 -11.67 12.75
C THR A 81 25.60 -12.43 11.90
N THR A 82 25.10 -13.31 11.04
CA THR A 82 25.90 -14.03 10.04
C THR A 82 26.05 -13.25 8.74
N GLN A 83 25.39 -12.08 8.63
CA GLN A 83 25.29 -11.32 7.38
C GLN A 83 26.47 -10.39 7.11
N ILE A 84 27.22 -10.01 8.14
CA ILE A 84 28.35 -9.09 7.98
C ILE A 84 29.62 -9.91 7.71
N PRO A 85 30.29 -9.73 6.56
CA PRO A 85 31.54 -10.38 6.29
C PRO A 85 32.65 -9.86 7.21
N ILE A 86 33.49 -10.78 7.68
CA ILE A 86 34.64 -10.49 8.51
C ILE A 86 35.91 -10.89 7.76
N VAL A 87 36.81 -9.93 7.60
CA VAL A 87 38.14 -10.11 7.02
C VAL A 87 39.17 -10.06 8.13
N VAL A 88 39.82 -11.18 8.38
CA VAL A 88 40.89 -11.27 9.36
C VAL A 88 42.25 -11.04 8.69
N VAL A 89 43.11 -10.26 9.33
CA VAL A 89 44.47 -9.97 8.86
C VAL A 89 45.47 -10.45 9.92
N SER A 90 46.37 -11.39 9.62
CA SER A 90 47.26 -11.97 10.66
C SER A 90 48.64 -12.34 10.16
N ALA A 91 49.65 -12.26 11.04
CA ALA A 91 51.02 -12.70 10.78
C ALA A 91 51.24 -14.22 10.92
N TYR A 92 50.28 -14.95 11.49
CA TYR A 92 50.43 -16.37 11.79
C TYR A 92 50.05 -17.26 10.61
N THR A 93 50.88 -18.27 10.34
CA THR A 93 50.60 -19.33 9.37
C THR A 93 50.19 -20.64 10.03
N ASP A 94 50.03 -20.64 11.36
CA ASP A 94 49.73 -21.86 12.12
C ASP A 94 48.33 -22.38 11.78
N ALA A 95 48.28 -23.67 11.48
CA ALA A 95 47.06 -24.35 11.02
C ALA A 95 45.94 -24.30 12.07
N ASP A 96 46.28 -24.27 13.36
CA ASP A 96 45.32 -24.26 14.46
C ASP A 96 44.48 -22.96 14.48
N TYR A 97 45.12 -21.79 14.32
CA TYR A 97 44.40 -20.52 14.21
C TYR A 97 43.52 -20.42 12.96
N PHE A 98 43.91 -21.11 11.88
CA PHE A 98 43.11 -21.18 10.67
C PHE A 98 41.86 -22.06 10.87
N LEU A 99 41.98 -23.18 11.61
CA LEU A 99 40.85 -24.02 11.98
C LEU A 99 39.88 -23.29 12.91
N ASP A 100 40.39 -22.60 13.94
CA ASP A 100 39.58 -21.77 14.84
C ASP A 100 38.84 -20.67 14.06
N ALA A 101 39.51 -20.05 13.07
CA ALA A 101 38.89 -19.02 12.25
C ALA A 101 37.69 -19.56 11.43
N ILE A 102 37.79 -20.78 10.92
CA ILE A 102 36.69 -21.46 10.24
C ILE A 102 35.56 -21.76 11.22
N GLU A 103 35.87 -22.27 12.41
CA GLU A 103 34.87 -22.59 13.43
C GLU A 103 34.10 -21.34 13.90
N TYR A 104 34.78 -20.19 14.00
CA TYR A 104 34.16 -18.92 14.33
C TYR A 104 33.46 -18.22 13.16
N GLY A 105 33.41 -18.85 11.99
CA GLY A 105 32.64 -18.38 10.84
C GLY A 105 33.25 -17.16 10.14
N ILE A 106 34.57 -16.97 10.21
CA ILE A 106 35.27 -15.91 9.49
C ILE A 106 35.19 -16.15 7.99
N ASP A 107 34.77 -15.13 7.23
CA ASP A 107 34.54 -15.25 5.80
C ASP A 107 35.85 -15.19 5.01
N TYR A 108 36.81 -14.37 5.45
CA TYR A 108 38.04 -14.12 4.72
C TYR A 108 39.27 -13.97 5.60
N TYR A 109 40.41 -14.35 5.05
CA TYR A 109 41.70 -14.34 5.73
C TYR A 109 42.81 -13.74 4.85
N VAL A 110 43.63 -12.86 5.41
CA VAL A 110 44.77 -12.21 4.75
C VAL A 110 46.02 -12.35 5.63
N LEU A 111 47.09 -12.91 5.07
CA LEU A 111 48.38 -13.05 5.76
C LEU A 111 49.18 -11.74 5.74
N LYS A 112 49.82 -11.39 6.87
CA LYS A 112 50.87 -10.37 6.98
C LYS A 112 52.22 -11.00 6.55
N PRO A 113 53.13 -10.25 5.89
CA PRO A 113 52.99 -8.87 5.46
C PRO A 113 51.92 -8.72 4.37
N ILE A 114 51.09 -7.68 4.50
CA ILE A 114 49.92 -7.48 3.66
C ILE A 114 50.36 -7.28 2.20
N ASN A 115 50.14 -8.28 1.37
CA ASN A 115 50.25 -8.13 -0.07
C ASN A 115 49.04 -7.34 -0.58
N THR A 116 49.28 -6.12 -1.09
CA THR A 116 48.22 -5.21 -1.54
C THR A 116 47.29 -5.84 -2.57
N ASN A 117 47.80 -6.66 -3.49
CA ASN A 117 46.96 -7.34 -4.50
C ASN A 117 46.04 -8.37 -3.84
N LYS A 118 46.56 -9.15 -2.87
CA LYS A 118 45.77 -10.15 -2.14
C LYS A 118 44.71 -9.49 -1.25
N LEU A 119 45.04 -8.36 -0.61
CA LEU A 119 44.07 -7.57 0.14
C LEU A 119 42.96 -7.05 -0.77
N ILE A 120 43.30 -6.44 -1.90
CA ILE A 120 42.32 -5.93 -2.87
C ILE A 120 41.40 -7.05 -3.37
N GLU A 121 41.94 -8.22 -3.72
CA GLU A 121 41.15 -9.36 -4.17
C GLU A 121 40.18 -9.86 -3.09
N THR A 122 40.66 -9.96 -1.84
CA THR A 122 39.82 -10.37 -0.71
C THR A 122 38.72 -9.35 -0.42
N LEU A 123 39.05 -8.06 -0.38
CA LEU A 123 38.05 -7.00 -0.19
C LEU A 123 37.03 -6.97 -1.34
N TYR A 124 37.47 -7.22 -2.57
CA TYR A 124 36.59 -7.30 -3.73
C TYR A 124 35.57 -8.44 -3.58
N ARG A 125 36.02 -9.65 -3.19
CA ARG A 125 35.12 -10.78 -2.91
C ARG A 125 34.12 -10.45 -1.81
N ALA A 126 34.58 -9.83 -0.72
CA ALA A 126 33.71 -9.45 0.39
C ALA A 126 32.66 -8.41 -0.06
N CYS A 127 33.03 -7.43 -0.89
CA CYS A 127 32.08 -6.46 -1.44
C CYS A 127 31.05 -7.10 -2.38
N ILE A 128 31.48 -8.06 -3.22
CA ILE A 128 30.56 -8.83 -4.07
C ILE A 128 29.56 -9.60 -3.23
N GLN A 129 30.00 -10.28 -2.17
CA GLN A 129 29.12 -11.00 -1.24
C GLN A 129 28.08 -10.06 -0.61
N ILE A 130 28.47 -8.84 -0.21
CA ILE A 130 27.55 -7.82 0.32
C ILE A 130 26.53 -7.42 -0.76
N GLN A 131 26.99 -7.12 -1.97
CA GLN A 131 26.12 -6.71 -3.08
C GLN A 131 25.12 -7.80 -3.46
N GLU A 132 25.56 -9.06 -3.55
CA GLU A 132 24.70 -10.20 -3.85
C GLU A 132 23.61 -10.38 -2.79
N ARG A 133 23.97 -10.23 -1.50
CA ARG A 133 23.00 -10.28 -0.40
C ARG A 133 21.99 -9.13 -0.48
N GLN A 134 22.44 -7.91 -0.76
CA GLN A 134 21.57 -6.75 -0.92
C GLN A 134 20.60 -6.95 -2.11
N ASN A 135 21.10 -7.46 -3.24
CA ASN A 135 20.28 -7.75 -4.42
C ASN A 135 19.24 -8.84 -4.13
N ALA A 136 19.62 -9.91 -3.43
CA ALA A 136 18.70 -10.97 -3.03
C ALA A 136 17.61 -10.45 -2.08
N ALA A 137 17.97 -9.63 -1.09
CA ALA A 137 17.01 -9.01 -0.18
C ALA A 137 16.04 -8.07 -0.91
N LEU A 138 16.54 -7.27 -1.87
CA LEU A 138 15.73 -6.40 -2.71
C LEU A 138 14.71 -7.20 -3.53
N PHE A 139 15.15 -8.29 -4.16
CA PHE A 139 14.27 -9.16 -4.94
C PHE A 139 13.16 -9.76 -4.07
N GLN A 140 13.50 -10.28 -2.88
CA GLN A 140 12.51 -10.81 -1.94
C GLN A 140 11.50 -9.75 -1.48
N ALA A 141 11.95 -8.53 -1.22
CA ALA A 141 11.07 -7.42 -0.85
C ALA A 141 10.08 -7.08 -1.98
N GLN A 142 10.55 -7.07 -3.23
CA GLN A 142 9.70 -6.84 -4.41
C GLN A 142 8.64 -7.94 -4.57
N GLU A 143 9.01 -9.22 -4.42
CA GLU A 143 8.03 -10.32 -4.47
C GLU A 143 6.98 -10.20 -3.37
N LEU A 144 7.38 -9.82 -2.15
CA LEU A 144 6.46 -9.64 -1.04
C LEU A 144 5.49 -8.48 -1.30
N LEU A 145 5.98 -7.35 -1.81
CA LEU A 145 5.12 -6.23 -2.19
C LEU A 145 4.10 -6.64 -3.25
N HIS A 146 4.53 -7.37 -4.28
CA HIS A 146 3.62 -7.86 -5.31
C HIS A 146 2.54 -8.79 -4.75
N LYS A 147 2.89 -9.68 -3.81
CA LYS A 147 1.90 -10.53 -3.11
C LYS A 147 0.90 -9.70 -2.31
N ILE A 148 1.37 -8.70 -1.56
CA ILE A 148 0.52 -7.80 -0.78
C ILE A 148 -0.46 -7.04 -1.71
N GLU A 149 0.01 -6.57 -2.87
CA GLU A 149 -0.84 -5.89 -3.85
C GLU A 149 -1.95 -6.80 -4.39
N ILE A 150 -1.62 -8.05 -4.73
CA ILE A 150 -2.61 -9.03 -5.18
C ILE A 150 -3.63 -9.33 -4.08
N GLU A 151 -3.18 -9.60 -2.85
CA GLU A 151 -4.09 -9.88 -1.72
C GLU A 151 -5.00 -8.70 -1.41
N LYS A 152 -4.46 -7.47 -1.43
CA LYS A 152 -5.22 -6.24 -1.28
C LYS A 152 -6.31 -6.12 -2.35
N MET A 153 -5.97 -6.39 -3.62
CA MET A 153 -6.92 -6.33 -4.72
C MET A 153 -8.04 -7.37 -4.57
N ASN A 154 -7.70 -8.61 -4.20
CA ASN A 154 -8.68 -9.67 -3.95
C ASN A 154 -9.63 -9.31 -2.78
N LEU A 155 -9.11 -8.71 -1.71
CA LEU A 155 -9.91 -8.25 -0.59
C LEU A 155 -10.87 -7.14 -1.01
N LEU A 156 -10.38 -6.15 -1.77
CA LEU A 156 -11.21 -5.06 -2.30
C LEU A 156 -12.32 -5.59 -3.20
N GLU A 157 -12.01 -6.53 -4.10
CA GLU A 157 -13.00 -7.18 -4.94
C GLU A 157 -14.04 -7.93 -4.11
N THR A 158 -13.62 -8.68 -3.09
CA THR A 158 -14.52 -9.43 -2.20
C THR A 158 -15.45 -8.50 -1.42
N MET A 159 -14.91 -7.45 -0.81
CA MET A 159 -15.71 -6.46 -0.07
C MET A 159 -16.69 -5.74 -1.01
N SER A 160 -16.22 -5.36 -2.19
CA SER A 160 -17.05 -4.68 -3.19
C SER A 160 -18.17 -5.57 -3.72
N ASN A 161 -17.90 -6.86 -3.95
CA ASN A 161 -18.88 -7.82 -4.45
C ASN A 161 -19.89 -8.27 -3.39
N ASN A 162 -19.54 -8.21 -2.11
CA ASN A 162 -20.46 -8.45 -1.00
C ASN A 162 -21.34 -7.22 -0.68
N SER A 163 -21.00 -6.03 -1.22
CA SER A 163 -21.86 -4.86 -1.08
C SER A 163 -23.20 -5.08 -1.80
N PRO A 164 -24.34 -4.83 -1.14
CA PRO A 164 -25.66 -4.95 -1.76
C PRO A 164 -25.92 -3.83 -2.79
N ASN A 165 -25.13 -2.77 -2.75
CA ASN A 165 -25.26 -1.61 -3.61
C ASN A 165 -24.37 -1.76 -4.84
N PRO A 166 -24.87 -1.45 -6.05
CA PRO A 166 -24.03 -1.22 -7.21
C PRO A 166 -23.01 -0.11 -6.93
N MET A 167 -21.77 -0.35 -7.36
CA MET A 167 -20.65 0.56 -7.18
C MET A 167 -19.90 0.74 -8.49
N VAL A 168 -19.48 1.96 -8.77
CA VAL A 168 -18.68 2.30 -9.94
C VAL A 168 -17.62 3.33 -9.57
N LEU A 169 -16.39 3.10 -10.02
CA LEU A 169 -15.22 3.93 -9.77
C LEU A 169 -14.75 4.60 -11.05
N TYR A 170 -14.49 5.89 -10.97
CA TYR A 170 -14.01 6.71 -12.07
C TYR A 170 -12.70 7.39 -11.72
N ARG A 171 -11.88 7.61 -12.75
CA ARG A 171 -10.72 8.49 -12.75
C ARG A 171 -10.71 9.23 -14.08
N ASP A 172 -10.58 10.56 -14.06
CA ASP A 172 -10.45 11.40 -15.28
C ASP A 172 -11.47 11.08 -16.39
N ASN A 173 -12.75 10.97 -16.03
CA ASN A 173 -13.87 10.63 -16.93
C ASN A 173 -13.77 9.24 -17.60
N ARG A 174 -12.93 8.35 -17.06
CA ARG A 174 -12.80 6.96 -17.47
C ARG A 174 -13.31 6.03 -16.37
N LEU A 175 -14.09 5.03 -16.78
CA LEU A 175 -14.51 3.94 -15.92
C LEU A 175 -13.30 3.07 -15.57
N GLU A 176 -12.94 3.02 -14.29
CA GLU A 176 -11.82 2.22 -13.76
C GLU A 176 -12.32 0.89 -13.20
N PHE A 177 -13.49 0.89 -12.54
CA PHE A 177 -14.00 -0.31 -11.89
C PHE A 177 -15.52 -0.27 -11.73
N PHE A 178 -16.17 -1.44 -11.71
CA PHE A 178 -17.54 -1.62 -11.23
C PHE A 178 -17.66 -2.97 -10.52
N ASN A 179 -18.53 -3.04 -9.51
CA ASN A 179 -18.70 -4.28 -8.76
C ASN A 179 -19.68 -5.26 -9.43
N ARG A 180 -19.68 -6.52 -9.00
CA ARG A 180 -20.58 -7.56 -9.52
C ARG A 180 -22.05 -7.16 -9.42
N ARG A 181 -22.44 -6.45 -8.37
CA ARG A 181 -23.82 -6.00 -8.19
C ARG A 181 -24.24 -5.01 -9.28
N PHE A 182 -23.35 -4.08 -9.64
CA PHE A 182 -23.54 -3.21 -10.79
C PHE A 182 -23.66 -4.01 -12.08
N ALA A 183 -22.77 -4.98 -12.30
CA ALA A 183 -22.82 -5.83 -13.49
C ALA A 183 -24.15 -6.59 -13.62
N ILE A 184 -24.63 -7.21 -12.55
CA ILE A 184 -25.89 -7.98 -12.56
C ILE A 184 -27.09 -7.09 -12.89
N LEU A 185 -27.17 -5.93 -12.25
CA LEU A 185 -28.33 -5.04 -12.38
C LEU A 185 -28.33 -4.25 -13.68
N PHE A 186 -27.14 -3.85 -14.15
CA PHE A 186 -27.01 -2.90 -15.24
C PHE A 186 -26.42 -3.48 -16.52
N LEU A 187 -25.54 -4.50 -16.50
CA LEU A 187 -24.92 -5.04 -17.72
C LEU A 187 -25.71 -6.22 -18.31
N GLU A 188 -26.25 -6.09 -19.53
CA GLU A 188 -26.66 -7.25 -20.36
C GLU A 188 -25.44 -7.85 -21.07
N SER A 189 -25.56 -9.06 -21.62
CA SER A 189 -24.50 -9.76 -22.36
C SER A 189 -24.00 -9.01 -23.62
N ASP A 190 -24.58 -7.86 -23.93
CA ASP A 190 -24.37 -7.09 -25.15
C ASP A 190 -23.53 -5.83 -24.89
N THR A 191 -22.56 -5.62 -25.77
CA THR A 191 -21.65 -4.45 -25.80
C THR A 191 -22.37 -3.09 -25.75
N GLY A 192 -23.63 -3.02 -26.17
CA GLY A 192 -24.46 -1.82 -26.08
C GLY A 192 -24.70 -1.34 -24.64
N VAL A 193 -24.50 -2.18 -23.63
CA VAL A 193 -24.79 -1.82 -22.24
C VAL A 193 -23.64 -1.10 -21.57
N ILE A 194 -22.39 -1.48 -21.85
CA ILE A 194 -21.21 -0.73 -21.41
C ILE A 194 -21.28 0.70 -21.95
N LYS A 195 -21.66 0.84 -23.22
CA LYS A 195 -21.90 2.13 -23.85
C LYS A 195 -23.03 2.91 -23.17
N ARG A 196 -24.16 2.25 -22.85
CA ARG A 196 -25.25 2.87 -22.07
C ARG A 196 -24.85 3.23 -20.64
N CYS A 197 -23.96 2.49 -19.99
CA CYS A 197 -23.42 2.81 -18.67
C CYS A 197 -22.51 4.04 -18.74
N GLU A 198 -21.58 4.10 -19.69
CA GLU A 198 -20.79 5.30 -19.95
C GLU A 198 -21.66 6.50 -20.31
N GLU A 199 -22.71 6.31 -21.12
CA GLU A 199 -23.70 7.35 -21.45
C GLU A 199 -24.53 7.76 -20.23
N LEU A 200 -25.00 6.82 -19.40
CA LEU A 200 -25.72 7.08 -18.16
C LEU A 200 -24.84 7.86 -17.18
N ILE A 201 -23.56 7.54 -17.11
CA ILE A 201 -22.64 8.17 -16.16
C ILE A 201 -22.21 9.54 -16.67
N ARG A 202 -21.92 9.69 -17.97
CA ARG A 202 -21.78 11.02 -18.61
C ARG A 202 -23.05 11.85 -18.48
N PHE A 203 -24.22 11.23 -18.50
CA PHE A 203 -25.50 11.90 -18.28
C PHE A 203 -25.67 12.32 -16.82
N ILE A 204 -25.32 11.46 -15.86
CA ILE A 204 -25.25 11.81 -14.44
C ILE A 204 -24.28 13.01 -14.27
N GLU A 205 -23.09 12.97 -14.87
CA GLU A 205 -22.12 14.07 -14.94
C GLU A 205 -22.68 15.33 -15.62
N SER A 206 -23.44 15.19 -16.70
CA SER A 206 -24.03 16.34 -17.41
C SER A 206 -25.24 16.94 -16.68
N LEU A 207 -25.84 16.20 -15.74
CA LEU A 207 -26.86 16.72 -14.81
C LEU A 207 -26.22 17.48 -13.64
N ILE A 208 -24.94 17.24 -13.38
CA ILE A 208 -24.15 17.91 -12.33
C ILE A 208 -23.64 19.27 -12.82
N VAL A 209 -23.59 19.49 -14.13
CA VAL A 209 -23.29 20.79 -14.76
C VAL A 209 -24.60 21.46 -15.21
N THR A 210 -25.27 22.11 -14.25
CA THR A 210 -26.39 23.09 -14.37
C THR A 210 -27.47 22.85 -15.46
N ASP A 211 -28.68 22.50 -14.97
CA ASP A 211 -30.07 22.67 -15.46
C ASP A 211 -30.48 22.62 -16.95
N GLU A 212 -29.66 22.98 -17.94
CA GLU A 212 -30.11 23.14 -19.33
C GLU A 212 -30.12 21.86 -20.18
N THR A 213 -29.49 20.77 -19.71
CA THR A 213 -29.20 19.58 -20.55
C THR A 213 -30.36 18.57 -20.62
N LEU A 214 -31.38 18.70 -19.75
CA LEU A 214 -32.48 17.73 -19.59
C LEU A 214 -33.42 17.58 -20.79
N SER A 215 -33.44 18.53 -21.72
CA SER A 215 -34.38 18.50 -22.87
C SER A 215 -33.93 17.62 -24.05
N LYS A 216 -32.69 17.09 -24.06
CA LYS A 216 -32.08 16.50 -25.27
C LYS A 216 -31.74 15.01 -25.21
N ALA A 217 -31.88 14.35 -24.06
CA ALA A 217 -31.51 12.95 -23.90
C ALA A 217 -32.58 11.99 -24.48
N LYS A 218 -32.44 11.63 -25.77
CA LYS A 218 -33.18 10.52 -26.39
C LYS A 218 -32.35 9.24 -26.28
N GLY A 219 -32.71 8.33 -25.36
CA GLY A 219 -32.10 6.99 -25.36
C GLY A 219 -32.30 6.10 -24.14
N LEU A 220 -32.62 6.65 -22.97
CA LEU A 220 -32.93 5.89 -21.75
C LEU A 220 -34.29 6.38 -21.24
N SER A 221 -35.27 5.49 -21.04
CA SER A 221 -36.54 5.88 -20.40
C SER A 221 -36.35 5.97 -18.88
N THR A 222 -35.52 6.92 -18.44
CA THR A 222 -35.28 7.28 -17.04
C THR A 222 -36.13 8.49 -16.70
N THR A 223 -37.03 8.35 -15.74
CA THR A 223 -37.61 9.51 -15.04
C THR A 223 -36.69 9.77 -13.86
N ILE A 224 -35.93 10.86 -13.90
CA ILE A 224 -35.21 11.37 -12.73
C ILE A 224 -36.22 12.24 -12.00
N ASP A 225 -36.63 11.78 -10.83
CA ASP A 225 -37.50 12.56 -9.95
C ASP A 225 -36.60 13.25 -8.92
N PHE A 226 -36.49 14.57 -9.04
CA PHE A 226 -35.70 15.42 -8.14
C PHE A 226 -36.46 15.69 -6.82
N ALA A 227 -37.28 14.74 -6.36
CA ALA A 227 -38.28 14.99 -5.34
C ALA A 227 -37.70 15.45 -3.99
N HIS A 228 -36.41 15.25 -3.69
CA HIS A 228 -35.79 15.67 -2.43
C HIS A 228 -34.39 16.29 -2.62
N ASP A 229 -34.26 17.52 -2.14
CA ASP A 229 -33.27 18.56 -2.48
C ASP A 229 -31.79 18.36 -2.06
N GLU A 230 -31.32 17.15 -1.75
CA GLU A 230 -29.90 16.96 -1.36
C GLU A 230 -29.19 15.74 -1.98
N HIS A 231 -29.92 14.80 -2.57
CA HIS A 231 -29.34 13.60 -3.21
C HIS A 231 -30.05 13.27 -4.53
N PRO A 232 -29.34 13.26 -5.68
CA PRO A 232 -29.98 12.92 -6.94
C PRO A 232 -30.44 11.46 -6.91
N SER A 233 -31.73 11.26 -7.21
CA SER A 233 -32.33 9.93 -7.31
C SER A 233 -32.62 9.59 -8.78
N VAL A 234 -32.33 8.37 -9.20
CA VAL A 234 -32.53 7.92 -10.58
C VAL A 234 -33.43 6.69 -10.59
N ALA A 235 -34.53 6.76 -11.33
CA ALA A 235 -35.36 5.58 -11.61
C ALA A 235 -34.92 4.92 -12.92
N LEU A 236 -34.48 3.66 -12.84
CA LEU A 236 -33.96 2.87 -13.95
C LEU A 236 -34.80 1.60 -14.14
N ARG A 237 -34.96 1.17 -15.38
CA ARG A 237 -35.46 -0.18 -15.68
C ARG A 237 -34.25 -1.13 -15.68
N THR A 238 -34.20 -2.01 -14.69
CA THR A 238 -33.19 -3.08 -14.58
C THR A 238 -33.77 -4.40 -15.11
N LYS A 239 -32.96 -5.47 -15.13
CA LYS A 239 -33.44 -6.83 -15.45
C LYS A 239 -34.53 -7.32 -14.52
N GLU A 240 -34.58 -6.80 -13.29
CA GLU A 240 -35.55 -7.19 -12.27
C GLU A 240 -36.78 -6.26 -12.21
N GLY A 241 -36.92 -5.34 -13.19
CA GLY A 241 -38.03 -4.39 -13.27
C GLY A 241 -37.60 -2.95 -13.02
N LYS A 242 -38.58 -2.05 -12.79
CA LYS A 242 -38.26 -0.66 -12.43
C LYS A 242 -37.70 -0.62 -11.00
N ARG A 243 -36.60 0.11 -10.83
CA ARG A 243 -35.91 0.34 -9.56
C ARG A 243 -35.58 1.83 -9.43
N ALA A 244 -35.61 2.36 -8.22
CA ALA A 244 -35.18 3.71 -7.89
C ALA A 244 -33.93 3.64 -7.03
N PHE A 245 -32.91 4.43 -7.38
CA PHE A 245 -31.64 4.48 -6.67
C PHE A 245 -31.34 5.90 -6.21
N ALA A 246 -30.94 6.07 -4.95
CA ALA A 246 -30.27 7.28 -4.49
C ALA A 246 -28.78 7.18 -4.83
N LEU A 247 -28.23 8.18 -5.51
CA LEU A 247 -26.84 8.20 -5.90
C LEU A 247 -26.00 8.92 -4.84
N HIS A 248 -25.02 8.22 -4.28
CA HIS A 248 -24.02 8.81 -3.39
C HIS A 248 -22.66 8.88 -4.08
N ARG A 249 -21.96 10.00 -3.88
CA ARG A 249 -20.65 10.29 -4.46
C ARG A 249 -19.63 10.47 -3.36
N THR A 250 -18.52 9.78 -3.48
CA THR A 250 -17.38 9.93 -2.59
C THR A 250 -16.15 10.29 -3.42
N TYR A 251 -15.57 11.46 -3.13
CA TYR A 251 -14.32 11.92 -3.74
C TYR A 251 -13.13 11.42 -2.93
N MET A 252 -12.13 10.87 -3.60
CA MET A 252 -10.87 10.49 -2.97
C MET A 252 -9.77 11.46 -3.43
N GLU A 253 -9.33 12.32 -2.51
CA GLU A 253 -8.48 13.50 -2.79
C GLU A 253 -7.11 13.18 -3.40
N ALA A 254 -6.56 11.98 -3.13
CA ALA A 254 -5.22 11.64 -3.56
C ALA A 254 -5.07 11.36 -5.07
N ASP A 255 -6.18 11.10 -5.78
CA ASP A 255 -6.12 10.38 -7.06
C ASP A 255 -7.13 10.85 -8.13
N ALA A 256 -7.82 11.98 -7.91
CA ALA A 256 -8.93 12.44 -8.76
C ALA A 256 -9.99 11.34 -9.00
N LEU A 257 -10.16 10.48 -8.00
CA LEU A 257 -10.97 9.28 -8.09
C LEU A 257 -12.35 9.55 -7.48
N VAL A 258 -13.41 9.18 -8.20
CA VAL A 258 -14.79 9.37 -7.76
C VAL A 258 -15.49 8.02 -7.70
N LEU A 259 -16.00 7.67 -6.53
CA LEU A 259 -16.82 6.49 -6.31
C LEU A 259 -18.30 6.88 -6.32
N TYR A 260 -19.06 6.26 -7.22
CA TYR A 260 -20.51 6.32 -7.26
C TYR A 260 -21.09 5.06 -6.65
N THR A 261 -21.98 5.21 -5.66
CA THR A 261 -22.75 4.11 -5.10
C THR A 261 -24.25 4.34 -5.32
N PHE A 262 -24.95 3.28 -5.72
CA PHE A 262 -26.38 3.33 -6.03
C PHE A 262 -27.14 2.63 -4.91
N ASN A 263 -27.71 3.40 -3.99
CA ASN A 263 -28.49 2.86 -2.88
C ASN A 263 -29.91 2.59 -3.37
N ASP A 264 -30.36 1.33 -3.36
CA ASP A 264 -31.71 0.97 -3.79
C ASP A 264 -32.75 1.51 -2.79
N ILE A 265 -33.53 2.51 -3.24
CA ILE A 265 -34.60 3.15 -2.46
C ILE A 265 -35.98 2.76 -2.98
N THR A 266 -36.06 1.74 -3.84
CA THR A 266 -37.30 1.34 -4.52
C THR A 266 -38.43 1.08 -3.54
N THR A 267 -38.17 0.31 -2.47
CA THR A 267 -39.19 -0.02 -1.46
C THR A 267 -39.66 1.22 -0.69
N LEU A 268 -38.74 2.09 -0.30
CA LEU A 268 -39.05 3.35 0.40
C LEU A 268 -39.93 4.24 -0.47
N LEU A 269 -39.56 4.41 -1.74
CA LEU A 269 -40.32 5.22 -2.69
C LEU A 269 -41.74 4.68 -2.89
N TYR A 270 -41.89 3.34 -3.03
CA TYR A 270 -43.21 2.73 -3.12
C TYR A 270 -44.06 2.96 -1.87
N GLN A 271 -43.48 2.86 -0.68
CA GLN A 271 -44.18 3.13 0.58
C GLN A 271 -44.63 4.58 0.68
N THR A 272 -43.76 5.54 0.32
CA THR A 272 -44.10 6.97 0.31
C THR A 272 -45.26 7.26 -0.64
N ILE A 273 -45.20 6.76 -1.88
CA ILE A 273 -46.28 6.94 -2.86
C ILE A 273 -47.60 6.36 -2.35
N GLN A 274 -47.57 5.15 -1.76
CA GLN A 274 -48.76 4.53 -1.18
C GLN A 274 -49.35 5.34 -0.02
N LEU A 275 -48.51 5.90 0.85
CA LEU A 275 -48.94 6.77 1.95
C LEU A 275 -49.57 8.08 1.43
N GLU A 276 -48.99 8.70 0.40
CA GLU A 276 -49.54 9.90 -0.24
C GLU A 276 -50.87 9.63 -0.95
N GLU A 277 -51.00 8.49 -1.64
CA GLU A 277 -52.26 8.07 -2.24
C GLU A 277 -53.33 7.81 -1.17
N TYR A 278 -52.97 7.16 -0.07
CA TYR A 278 -53.87 6.95 1.06
C TYR A 278 -54.30 8.28 1.67
N HIS A 279 -53.36 9.19 1.90
CA HIS A 279 -53.64 10.53 2.43
C HIS A 279 -54.58 11.31 1.51
N ARG A 280 -54.32 11.33 0.19
CA ARG A 280 -55.22 11.95 -0.80
C ARG A 280 -56.62 11.33 -0.80
N LYS A 281 -56.74 10.00 -0.73
CA LYS A 281 -58.03 9.32 -0.63
C LYS A 281 -58.76 9.67 0.66
N PHE A 282 -58.04 9.73 1.79
CA PHE A 282 -58.59 10.13 3.08
C PHE A 282 -59.08 11.58 3.05
N GLU A 283 -58.29 12.52 2.52
CA GLU A 283 -58.72 13.91 2.34
C GLU A 283 -59.95 14.03 1.44
N SER A 284 -60.00 13.27 0.33
CA SER A 284 -61.17 13.24 -0.55
C SER A 284 -62.41 12.73 0.19
N MET A 285 -62.27 11.65 0.97
CA MET A 285 -63.35 11.08 1.77
C MET A 285 -63.84 12.03 2.87
N VAL A 286 -62.92 12.75 3.53
CA VAL A 286 -63.26 13.79 4.51
C VAL A 286 -63.97 14.95 3.82
N ARG A 287 -63.51 15.38 2.65
CA ARG A 287 -64.20 16.42 1.88
C ARG A 287 -65.59 15.97 1.45
N GLU A 288 -65.75 14.76 0.92
CA GLU A 288 -67.06 14.28 0.43
C GLU A 288 -68.08 14.04 1.56
N ASN A 289 -67.64 13.52 2.71
CA ASN A 289 -68.54 13.10 3.78
C ASN A 289 -68.67 14.12 4.93
N PHE A 290 -67.73 15.05 5.04
CA PHE A 290 -67.65 16.00 6.16
C PHE A 290 -67.47 17.46 5.72
N THR A 291 -67.54 17.79 4.42
CA THR A 291 -67.81 19.19 4.05
C THR A 291 -69.24 19.54 4.45
N PRO A 292 -69.46 20.64 5.19
CA PRO A 292 -70.80 21.04 5.57
C PRO A 292 -71.57 21.43 4.31
N LYS A 293 -72.65 20.69 3.99
CA LYS A 293 -73.69 21.21 3.11
C LYS A 293 -74.16 22.53 3.71
N GLU A 294 -74.15 23.59 2.91
CA GLU A 294 -74.46 24.96 3.36
C GLU A 294 -75.59 24.97 4.39
N GLY A 295 -75.27 25.48 5.59
CA GLY A 295 -76.26 25.79 6.62
C GLY A 295 -76.30 24.89 7.87
N LYS A 296 -75.41 23.90 8.05
CA LYS A 296 -75.30 23.20 9.34
C LYS A 296 -73.85 23.04 9.79
N ASN A 297 -73.55 23.63 10.96
CA ASN A 297 -72.28 23.53 11.66
C ASN A 297 -72.23 22.19 12.42
N PRO A 298 -71.41 21.20 12.04
CA PRO A 298 -71.26 19.99 12.82
C PRO A 298 -69.99 20.09 13.66
N SER A 299 -70.17 20.23 14.96
CA SER A 299 -69.15 19.94 15.97
C SER A 299 -68.73 18.47 15.85
N ILE A 300 -67.65 18.18 15.12
CA ILE A 300 -67.03 16.86 15.05
C ILE A 300 -65.53 17.02 15.30
N ILE A 301 -65.19 17.58 16.44
CA ILE A 301 -63.88 17.38 17.04
C ILE A 301 -64.15 17.17 18.52
N ASP A 302 -64.50 15.94 18.88
CA ASP A 302 -64.17 15.39 20.19
C ASP A 302 -64.62 13.92 20.21
N LYS A 303 -63.64 13.04 20.45
CA LYS A 303 -63.72 11.57 20.60
C LYS A 303 -63.32 10.76 19.38
N VAL A 304 -62.03 10.74 19.12
CA VAL A 304 -61.34 9.46 18.91
C VAL A 304 -60.14 9.44 19.85
N LYS A 305 -60.31 8.75 21.00
CA LYS A 305 -59.17 8.28 21.79
C LYS A 305 -58.63 7.06 21.04
N PHE A 306 -57.34 7.07 20.75
CA PHE A 306 -56.64 5.86 20.34
C PHE A 306 -56.18 5.14 21.61
N ASP A 307 -56.72 3.95 21.86
CA ASP A 307 -56.12 2.96 22.76
C ASP A 307 -55.03 2.19 22.00
#